data_AF-A0A9X3XEP7-F1
#
_entry.id   AF-A0A9X3XEP7-F1
#
_cell.length_a   1.000
_cell.length_b   1.000
_cell.length_c   1.000
_cell.angle_alpha   90.00
_cell.angle_beta   90.00
_cell.angle_gamma   90.00
#
_symmetry.space_group_name_H-M   'P 1'
#
loop_
_entity.id
_entity.type
_entity.pdbx_description
1 polymer ?
#
loop_
_entity_poly.entity_id
_entity_poly.type
_entity_poly.pdbx_seq_one_letter_code
_entity_poly.pdbx_strand_id
1 'polypeptide(L)'
;MNEDGSFNVEIELEPEEQGEVETLLYGVPPEEVSFDDVATWGSVFGRVTGGEAGFTYAHFSNMLAGLGGRLTAEETRALWLRSCAHLFGMHEAEAADSALDVEQAYRVVRRVGLCAGALQKDLDRGEEAVPYHVLYMNGIRMGGRDPSGVSRTVTLEDAFAALGLSAVGSDAESLDDLANVEQRCGIRLPDALKSFFGQCGVCRAVRETHPNDPKLSRVDWLLWPENDRARPRRIPELGLNGDCAMLLVDEHDGDYAWHAVFCEGDLDARVYLRDEQEERWHLVAPTMAFFFWDLAQSGLIRYQEPRFAGMRPVRKNDIGLIYDRPIRRRDASKVEKERAARSLVEPVTDPEKPRRPWWKIW
;
A
#
# COMPACT_ATOMS: atom_id res chain seq x y z
N MET A 1 17.88 -3.08 -12.77
CA MET A 1 16.91 -4.18 -12.89
C MET A 1 17.67 -5.41 -13.38
N ASN A 2 17.62 -6.51 -12.62
CA ASN A 2 18.30 -7.76 -12.98
C ASN A 2 17.57 -8.47 -14.13
N GLU A 3 18.25 -9.42 -14.79
CA GLU A 3 17.69 -10.20 -15.91
C GLU A 3 16.43 -11.01 -15.54
N ASP A 4 16.25 -11.33 -14.26
CA ASP A 4 15.07 -11.99 -13.71
C ASP A 4 13.90 -11.01 -13.40
N GLY A 5 14.11 -9.72 -13.66
CA GLY A 5 13.14 -8.67 -13.37
C GLY A 5 13.07 -8.24 -11.90
N SER A 6 13.96 -8.76 -11.04
CA SER A 6 14.16 -8.21 -9.70
C SER A 6 14.85 -6.84 -9.76
N PHE A 7 14.61 -6.04 -8.74
CA PHE A 7 15.42 -4.86 -8.47
C PHE A 7 15.83 -4.95 -7.00
N ASN A 8 17.13 -5.07 -6.75
CA ASN A 8 17.66 -4.72 -5.45
C ASN A 8 17.78 -3.21 -5.45
N VAL A 9 16.98 -2.52 -4.66
CA VAL A 9 17.37 -1.17 -4.23
C VAL A 9 18.42 -1.41 -3.16
N GLU A 10 19.68 -1.57 -3.55
CA GLU A 10 20.72 -1.06 -2.67
C GLU A 10 20.47 0.44 -2.66
N ILE A 11 19.84 0.91 -1.59
CA ILE A 11 19.72 2.33 -1.34
C ILE A 11 21.16 2.79 -1.17
N GLU A 12 21.79 3.23 -2.27
CA GLU A 12 23.00 4.07 -2.27
C GLU A 12 22.58 5.45 -1.73
N LEU A 13 22.16 5.44 -0.48
CA LEU A 13 22.30 6.56 0.41
C LEU A 13 23.41 6.11 1.34
N GLU A 14 24.45 6.93 1.48
CA GLU A 14 25.41 6.74 2.56
C GLU A 14 24.61 6.55 3.87
N PRO A 15 25.06 5.72 4.83
CA PRO A 15 24.33 5.50 6.08
C PRO A 15 23.93 6.79 6.84
N GLU A 16 24.60 7.90 6.53
CA GLU A 16 24.39 9.25 7.05
C GLU A 16 23.27 10.03 6.30
N GLU A 17 22.96 9.61 5.07
CA GLU A 17 21.92 10.17 4.20
C GLU A 17 20.58 9.40 4.29
N GLN A 18 20.60 8.19 4.83
CA GLN A 18 19.38 7.47 5.23
C GLN A 18 18.73 8.22 6.40
N GLY A 19 17.77 9.10 6.08
CA GLY A 19 17.06 9.89 7.06
C GLY A 19 16.31 9.04 8.11
N GLU A 20 15.94 9.68 9.22
CA GLU A 20 15.20 9.12 10.37
C GLU A 20 13.77 8.63 10.07
N VAL A 21 13.35 8.66 8.79
CA VAL A 21 12.13 8.00 8.33
C VAL A 21 12.52 6.56 8.00
N GLU A 22 11.93 5.56 8.67
CA GLU A 22 12.18 4.14 8.38
C GLU A 22 12.01 3.89 6.86
N THR A 23 13.14 3.81 6.16
CA THR A 23 13.24 3.79 4.69
C THR A 23 13.18 2.37 4.14
N LEU A 24 12.86 1.39 4.98
CA LEU A 24 12.55 0.02 4.56
C LEU A 24 11.08 -0.07 4.20
N LEU A 25 10.71 0.61 3.13
CA LEU A 25 9.41 0.42 2.49
C LEU A 25 9.48 -0.79 1.56
N TYR A 26 8.62 -1.75 1.81
CA TYR A 26 8.58 -3.02 1.10
C TYR A 26 7.31 -3.10 0.25
N GLY A 27 7.45 -3.53 -1.02
CA GLY A 27 6.39 -3.46 -2.03
C GLY A 27 6.34 -2.15 -2.83
N VAL A 28 7.36 -1.29 -2.72
CA VAL A 28 7.51 -0.07 -3.53
C VAL A 28 7.78 -0.44 -4.99
N PRO A 29 6.98 0.02 -5.95
CA PRO A 29 7.17 -0.31 -7.36
C PRO A 29 8.33 0.50 -7.95
N PRO A 30 8.95 0.03 -9.05
CA PRO A 30 10.12 0.69 -9.63
C PRO A 30 9.94 2.19 -9.91
N GLU A 31 8.73 2.62 -10.29
CA GLU A 31 8.39 4.01 -10.54
C GLU A 31 8.34 4.90 -9.29
N GLU A 32 8.24 4.31 -8.10
CA GLU A 32 8.30 5.01 -6.81
C GLU A 32 9.72 4.99 -6.22
N VAL A 33 10.66 4.29 -6.86
CA VAL A 33 12.08 4.25 -6.46
C VAL A 33 12.85 5.35 -7.20
N SER A 34 13.59 6.17 -6.46
CA SER A 34 14.53 7.12 -7.04
C SER A 34 15.78 6.37 -7.55
N PHE A 35 15.83 6.10 -8.85
CA PHE A 35 17.00 5.53 -9.53
C PHE A 35 17.30 6.34 -10.79
N ASP A 36 18.44 7.05 -10.80
CA ASP A 36 18.90 7.91 -11.90
C ASP A 36 17.82 8.91 -12.39
N ASP A 37 16.97 9.39 -11.48
CA ASP A 37 15.82 10.26 -11.79
C ASP A 37 16.18 11.76 -11.87
N VAL A 38 17.47 12.10 -11.74
CA VAL A 38 17.99 13.46 -11.85
C VAL A 38 17.66 14.09 -13.20
N ALA A 39 17.63 13.29 -14.27
CA ALA A 39 17.26 13.75 -15.60
C ALA A 39 15.80 14.24 -15.68
N THR A 40 14.92 13.68 -14.86
CA THR A 40 13.50 14.07 -14.77
C THR A 40 13.32 15.32 -13.91
N TRP A 41 14.19 15.51 -12.90
CA TRP A 41 14.02 16.53 -11.87
C TRP A 41 13.90 17.95 -12.40
N GLY A 42 14.67 18.35 -13.42
CA GLY A 42 14.60 19.72 -13.95
C GLY A 42 13.19 20.12 -14.42
N SER A 43 12.44 19.17 -15.01
CA SER A 43 11.06 19.40 -15.44
C SER A 43 10.07 19.44 -14.27
N VAL A 44 10.28 18.59 -13.26
CA VAL A 44 9.50 18.57 -12.01
C VAL A 44 9.69 19.86 -11.23
N PHE A 45 10.94 20.29 -11.05
CA PHE A 45 11.31 21.50 -10.33
C PHE A 45 10.53 22.71 -10.85
N GLY A 46 10.57 22.95 -12.16
CA GLY A 46 9.89 24.10 -12.76
C GLY A 46 8.38 24.08 -12.55
N ARG A 47 7.76 22.90 -12.42
CA ARG A 47 6.32 22.77 -12.13
C ARG A 47 6.01 22.98 -10.66
N VAL A 48 6.80 22.39 -9.77
CA VAL A 48 6.61 22.52 -8.31
C VAL A 48 6.83 23.95 -7.84
N THR A 49 7.78 24.68 -8.44
CA THR A 49 8.03 26.10 -8.13
C THR A 49 7.16 27.07 -8.92
N GLY A 50 6.30 26.60 -9.83
CA GLY A 50 5.53 27.48 -10.71
C GLY A 50 6.41 28.37 -11.62
N GLY A 51 7.64 27.94 -11.91
CA GLY A 51 8.63 28.70 -12.67
C GLY A 51 9.41 29.74 -11.86
N GLU A 52 9.25 29.78 -10.53
CA GLU A 52 10.04 30.64 -9.65
C GLU A 52 11.52 30.23 -9.62
N ALA A 53 12.37 31.19 -9.22
CA ALA A 53 13.82 31.05 -9.24
C ALA A 53 14.38 30.05 -8.22
N GLY A 54 13.58 29.58 -7.25
CA GLY A 54 14.04 28.66 -6.22
C GLY A 54 12.93 27.87 -5.53
N PHE A 55 13.34 26.79 -4.88
CA PHE A 55 12.49 25.89 -4.11
C PHE A 55 12.50 26.28 -2.64
N THR A 56 11.35 26.69 -2.11
CA THR A 56 11.20 27.22 -0.75
C THR A 56 10.50 26.19 0.16
N TYR A 57 10.45 26.48 1.46
CA TYR A 57 9.64 25.72 2.41
C TYR A 57 8.18 25.58 1.96
N ALA A 58 7.58 26.63 1.38
CA ALA A 58 6.21 26.58 0.90
C ALA A 58 6.03 25.55 -0.23
N HIS A 59 6.98 25.52 -1.18
CA HIS A 59 6.99 24.51 -2.25
C HIS A 59 7.16 23.10 -1.69
N PHE A 60 8.07 22.91 -0.74
CA PHE A 60 8.29 21.64 -0.06
C PHE A 60 7.04 21.14 0.69
N SER A 61 6.41 22.02 1.47
CA SER A 61 5.20 21.70 2.23
C SER A 61 4.03 21.35 1.31
N ASN A 62 3.83 22.11 0.24
CA ASN A 62 2.75 21.85 -0.73
C ASN A 62 2.98 20.52 -1.46
N MET A 63 4.23 20.24 -1.85
CA MET A 63 4.61 18.97 -2.49
C MET A 63 4.34 17.78 -1.58
N LEU A 64 4.75 17.83 -0.30
CA LEU A 64 4.48 16.75 0.66
C LEU A 64 2.98 16.55 0.91
N ALA A 65 2.22 17.64 1.01
CA ALA A 65 0.77 17.57 1.18
C ALA A 65 0.08 16.95 -0.06
N GLY A 66 0.51 17.32 -1.27
CA GLY A 66 -0.01 16.77 -2.53
C GLY A 66 0.20 15.26 -2.65
N LEU A 67 1.33 14.76 -2.15
CA LEU A 67 1.64 13.32 -2.10
C LEU A 67 0.90 12.56 -0.99
N GLY A 68 -0.01 13.20 -0.26
CA GLY A 68 -0.74 12.57 0.85
C GLY A 68 0.09 12.40 2.12
N GLY A 69 1.17 13.19 2.28
CA GLY A 69 1.98 13.21 3.48
C GLY A 69 1.14 13.57 4.72
N ARG A 70 1.30 12.80 5.80
CA ARG A 70 0.54 12.96 7.05
C ARG A 70 1.26 13.79 8.12
N LEU A 71 2.33 14.47 7.72
CA LEU A 71 3.08 15.31 8.64
C LEU A 71 2.27 16.57 8.98
N THR A 72 2.24 16.90 10.27
CA THR A 72 1.76 18.21 10.73
C THR A 72 2.64 19.32 10.16
N ALA A 73 2.15 20.57 10.22
CA ALA A 73 2.94 21.73 9.79
C ALA A 73 4.25 21.85 10.59
N GLU A 74 4.23 21.50 11.89
CA GLU A 74 5.42 21.52 12.75
C GLU A 74 6.43 20.44 12.34
N GLU A 75 5.98 19.21 12.09
CA GLU A 75 6.84 18.12 11.62
C GLU A 75 7.42 18.40 10.23
N THR A 76 6.61 18.96 9.33
CA THR A 76 7.04 19.37 7.98
C THR A 76 8.12 20.45 8.04
N ARG A 77 7.94 21.45 8.90
CA ARG A 77 8.94 22.50 9.13
C ARG A 77 10.22 21.93 9.72
N ALA A 78 10.12 21.07 10.74
CA ALA A 78 11.27 20.43 11.35
C ALA A 78 12.06 19.60 10.32
N LEU A 79 11.36 18.84 9.46
CA LEU A 79 11.98 18.04 8.40
C LEU A 79 12.72 18.91 7.37
N TRP A 80 12.13 20.03 6.94
CA TRP A 80 12.77 21.01 6.05
C TRP A 80 14.06 21.57 6.65
N LEU A 81 13.98 22.09 7.89
CA LEU A 81 15.11 22.71 8.57
C LEU A 81 16.25 21.72 8.80
N ARG A 82 15.94 20.50 9.26
CA ARG A 82 16.95 19.44 9.44
C ARG A 82 17.60 19.05 8.12
N SER A 83 16.84 18.98 7.03
CA SER A 83 17.38 18.64 5.71
C SER A 83 18.34 19.69 5.20
N CYS A 84 17.99 20.98 5.33
CA CYS A 84 18.87 22.09 4.92
C CYS A 84 20.13 22.18 5.79
N ALA A 85 19.99 22.01 7.10
CA ALA A 85 21.12 22.00 8.02
C ALA A 85 22.10 20.85 7.71
N HIS A 86 21.58 19.65 7.47
CA HIS A 86 22.42 18.48 7.19
C HIS A 86 23.08 18.55 5.81
N LEU A 87 22.33 18.86 4.75
CA LEU A 87 22.83 18.82 3.38
C LEU A 87 23.71 20.04 3.02
N PHE A 88 23.44 21.19 3.64
CA PHE A 88 24.05 22.47 3.24
C PHE A 88 24.70 23.24 4.39
N GLY A 89 24.60 22.77 5.63
CA GLY A 89 25.16 23.46 6.80
C GLY A 89 24.41 24.74 7.19
N MET A 90 23.19 24.93 6.70
CA MET A 90 22.39 26.14 6.96
C MET A 90 21.90 26.20 8.40
N HIS A 91 21.95 27.38 9.01
CA HIS A 91 21.31 27.63 10.30
C HIS A 91 19.79 27.79 10.16
N GLU A 92 19.04 27.57 11.24
CA GLU A 92 17.57 27.53 11.20
C GLU A 92 16.91 28.77 10.56
N ALA A 93 17.37 29.97 10.93
CA ALA A 93 16.85 31.22 10.37
C ALA A 93 17.16 31.37 8.88
N GLU A 94 18.33 30.92 8.45
CA GLU A 94 18.74 30.92 7.04
C GLU A 94 17.90 29.91 6.25
N ALA A 95 17.77 28.68 6.73
CA ALA A 95 17.01 27.62 6.09
C ALA A 95 15.51 27.98 5.95
N ALA A 96 14.92 28.67 6.92
CA ALA A 96 13.52 29.07 6.89
C ALA A 96 13.19 30.02 5.71
N ASP A 97 14.12 30.91 5.37
CA ASP A 97 13.94 31.94 4.34
C ASP A 97 14.65 31.60 3.01
N SER A 98 15.33 30.46 2.96
CA SER A 98 16.12 30.04 1.79
C SER A 98 15.25 29.59 0.61
N ALA A 99 15.69 29.97 -0.58
CA ALA A 99 15.21 29.45 -1.85
C ALA A 99 16.33 28.61 -2.47
N LEU A 100 16.16 27.29 -2.43
CA LEU A 100 17.15 26.33 -2.93
C LEU A 100 17.16 26.31 -4.45
N ASP A 101 18.35 26.19 -5.04
CA ASP A 101 18.47 25.98 -6.48
C ASP A 101 18.00 24.56 -6.90
N VAL A 102 18.02 24.29 -8.21
CA VAL A 102 17.58 23.02 -8.78
C VAL A 102 18.33 21.82 -8.18
N GLU A 103 19.65 21.93 -8.01
CA GLU A 103 20.48 20.82 -7.52
C GLU A 103 20.26 20.60 -6.02
N GLN A 104 20.23 21.68 -5.24
CA GLN A 104 19.96 21.64 -3.80
C GLN A 104 18.57 21.07 -3.51
N ALA A 105 17.55 21.51 -4.25
CA ALA A 105 16.20 21.00 -4.10
C ALA A 105 16.11 19.49 -4.40
N TYR A 106 16.81 19.01 -5.43
CA TYR A 106 16.89 17.58 -5.74
C TYR A 106 17.44 16.76 -4.57
N ARG A 107 18.53 17.24 -3.93
CA ARG A 107 19.14 16.56 -2.79
C ARG A 107 18.19 16.50 -1.58
N VAL A 108 17.42 17.56 -1.34
CA VAL A 108 16.38 17.56 -0.29
C VAL A 108 15.29 16.52 -0.59
N VAL A 109 14.77 16.50 -1.83
CA VAL A 109 13.74 15.54 -2.28
C VAL A 109 14.23 14.10 -2.13
N ARG A 110 15.46 13.80 -2.56
CA ARG A 110 16.06 12.47 -2.40
C ARG A 110 16.25 12.09 -0.93
N ARG A 111 16.71 13.01 -0.08
CA ARG A 111 16.91 12.76 1.35
C ARG A 111 15.62 12.34 2.07
N VAL A 112 14.49 12.92 1.67
CA VAL A 112 13.18 12.58 2.24
C VAL A 112 12.54 11.36 1.58
N GLY A 113 13.28 10.63 0.75
CA GLY A 113 12.84 9.38 0.12
C GLY A 113 11.87 9.58 -1.04
N LEU A 114 11.80 10.78 -1.62
CA LEU A 114 10.94 11.05 -2.77
C LEU A 114 11.64 10.79 -4.10
N CYS A 115 10.87 10.34 -5.08
CA CYS A 115 11.31 10.08 -6.45
C CYS A 115 10.79 11.18 -7.39
N ALA A 116 11.68 11.77 -8.20
CA ALA A 116 11.32 12.76 -9.20
C ALA A 116 10.38 12.16 -10.27
N GLY A 117 10.54 10.89 -10.61
CA GLY A 117 9.64 10.17 -11.52
C GLY A 117 8.21 10.05 -10.96
N ALA A 118 8.07 9.74 -9.67
CA ALA A 118 6.77 9.67 -9.00
C ALA A 118 6.10 11.05 -8.93
N LEU A 119 6.88 12.09 -8.59
CA LEU A 119 6.41 13.48 -8.59
C LEU A 119 5.96 13.94 -9.98
N GLN A 120 6.73 13.62 -11.02
CA GLN A 120 6.37 13.96 -12.40
C GLN A 120 5.01 13.35 -12.78
N LYS A 121 4.80 12.06 -12.49
CA LYS A 121 3.52 11.39 -12.75
C LYS A 121 2.37 12.03 -12.02
N ASP A 122 2.55 12.36 -10.74
CA ASP A 122 1.51 13.00 -9.94
C ASP A 122 1.13 14.38 -10.50
N LEU A 123 2.13 15.17 -10.87
CA LEU A 123 1.91 16.45 -11.53
C LEU A 123 1.24 16.27 -12.91
N ASP A 124 1.60 15.25 -13.69
CA ASP A 124 1.02 14.97 -15.01
C ASP A 124 -0.45 14.54 -14.96
N ARG A 125 -0.92 13.95 -13.84
CA ARG A 125 -2.32 13.56 -13.66
C ARG A 125 -3.30 14.74 -13.65
N GLY A 126 -2.85 15.93 -13.25
CA GLY A 126 -3.69 17.13 -13.13
C GLY A 126 -4.69 17.09 -11.97
N GLU A 127 -5.44 18.18 -11.78
CA GLU A 127 -6.33 18.37 -10.61
C GLU A 127 -7.57 17.43 -10.59
N GLU A 128 -7.95 16.83 -11.73
CA GLU A 128 -9.19 16.05 -11.86
C GLU A 128 -9.04 14.56 -11.50
N ALA A 129 -7.82 14.02 -11.47
CA ALA A 129 -7.59 12.61 -11.18
C ALA A 129 -7.32 12.40 -9.69
N VAL A 130 -8.27 11.80 -8.97
CA VAL A 130 -8.07 11.40 -7.57
C VAL A 130 -7.00 10.29 -7.53
N PRO A 131 -5.83 10.53 -6.91
CA PRO A 131 -4.80 9.50 -6.82
C PRO A 131 -5.29 8.33 -5.97
N TYR A 132 -4.83 7.12 -6.32
CA TYR A 132 -5.05 5.97 -5.47
C TYR A 132 -4.24 6.13 -4.19
N HIS A 133 -4.94 6.02 -3.06
CA HIS A 133 -4.33 6.18 -1.75
C HIS A 133 -3.41 5.01 -1.45
N VAL A 134 -2.14 5.34 -1.21
CA VAL A 134 -1.11 4.37 -0.84
C VAL A 134 -1.06 4.28 0.68
N LEU A 135 -1.27 3.08 1.21
CA LEU A 135 -1.12 2.81 2.64
C LEU A 135 0.06 1.88 2.86
N TYR A 136 0.99 2.31 3.71
CA TYR A 136 2.04 1.47 4.28
C TYR A 136 1.70 1.14 5.72
N MET A 137 1.80 -0.13 6.09
CA MET A 137 1.63 -0.61 7.46
C MET A 137 2.86 -1.43 7.84
N ASN A 138 3.50 -1.11 8.96
CA ASN A 138 4.79 -1.70 9.36
C ASN A 138 5.86 -1.62 8.25
N GLY A 139 5.90 -0.49 7.52
CA GLY A 139 6.79 -0.30 6.37
C GLY A 139 6.44 -1.13 5.14
N ILE A 140 5.25 -1.74 5.06
CA ILE A 140 4.88 -2.65 3.97
C ILE A 140 3.62 -2.16 3.27
N ARG A 141 3.65 -2.06 1.94
CA ARG A 141 2.52 -1.56 1.14
C ARG A 141 1.31 -2.50 1.22
N MET A 142 0.19 -1.96 1.67
CA MET A 142 -1.11 -2.65 1.76
C MET A 142 -2.03 -2.41 0.55
N GLY A 143 -1.65 -1.53 -0.37
CA GLY A 143 -2.37 -1.26 -1.61
C GLY A 143 -2.03 0.09 -2.21
N GLY A 144 -2.80 0.51 -3.22
CA GLY A 144 -2.71 1.85 -3.81
C GLY A 144 -1.77 1.96 -5.00
N ARG A 145 -1.31 0.85 -5.59
CA ARG A 145 -0.51 0.91 -6.83
C ARG A 145 -1.29 1.62 -7.93
N ASP A 146 -0.58 2.48 -8.66
CA ASP A 146 -1.16 3.15 -9.83
C ASP A 146 -1.43 2.13 -10.95
N PRO A 147 -2.69 1.96 -11.40
CA PRO A 147 -3.03 1.05 -12.48
C PRO A 147 -2.34 1.39 -13.81
N SER A 148 -1.94 2.64 -14.04
CA SER A 148 -1.19 3.04 -15.23
C SER A 148 0.23 2.44 -15.28
N GLY A 149 0.76 1.98 -14.14
CA GLY A 149 2.01 1.22 -14.06
C GLY A 149 1.91 -0.22 -14.54
N VAL A 150 0.70 -0.71 -14.86
CA VAL A 150 0.45 -2.08 -15.31
C VAL A 150 0.13 -2.09 -16.80
N SER A 151 0.80 -2.97 -17.55
CA SER A 151 0.74 -3.02 -19.03
C SER A 151 -0.65 -3.33 -19.60
N ARG A 152 -1.54 -3.91 -18.79
CA ARG A 152 -2.94 -4.19 -19.12
C ARG A 152 -3.81 -4.23 -17.87
N THR A 153 -5.13 -4.25 -18.06
CA THR A 153 -6.09 -4.47 -16.98
C THR A 153 -5.82 -5.79 -16.26
N VAL A 154 -5.80 -5.72 -14.93
CA VAL A 154 -5.65 -6.88 -14.04
C VAL A 154 -6.99 -7.60 -13.90
N THR A 155 -6.97 -8.91 -14.05
CA THR A 155 -8.14 -9.79 -13.95
C THR A 155 -8.12 -10.61 -12.66
N LEU A 156 -9.23 -11.27 -12.32
CA LEU A 156 -9.24 -12.20 -11.18
C LEU A 156 -8.29 -13.37 -11.35
N GLU A 157 -8.08 -13.85 -12.58
CA GLU A 157 -7.11 -14.91 -12.86
C GLU A 157 -5.69 -14.48 -12.50
N ASP A 158 -5.35 -13.22 -12.77
CA ASP A 158 -4.07 -12.63 -12.38
C ASP A 158 -3.91 -12.57 -10.86
N ALA A 159 -4.95 -12.13 -10.15
CA ALA A 159 -4.96 -12.10 -8.69
C ALA A 159 -4.80 -13.52 -8.10
N PHE A 160 -5.52 -14.51 -8.62
CA PHE A 160 -5.38 -15.90 -8.19
C PHE A 160 -3.99 -16.46 -8.49
N ALA A 161 -3.42 -16.19 -9.67
CA ALA A 161 -2.08 -16.62 -10.02
C ALA A 161 -1.03 -16.00 -9.09
N ALA A 162 -1.16 -14.71 -8.75
CA ALA A 162 -0.29 -14.03 -7.80
C ALA A 162 -0.43 -14.59 -6.37
N LEU A 163 -1.65 -14.96 -5.95
CA LEU A 163 -1.92 -15.63 -4.68
C LEU A 163 -1.55 -17.13 -4.67
N GLY A 164 -1.10 -17.69 -5.80
CA GLY A 164 -0.72 -19.10 -5.92
C GLY A 164 -1.91 -20.06 -5.88
N LEU A 165 -3.10 -19.55 -6.19
CA LEU A 165 -4.34 -20.31 -6.29
C LEU A 165 -4.53 -20.79 -7.72
N SER A 166 -4.95 -22.04 -7.89
CA SER A 166 -5.51 -22.48 -9.16
C SER A 166 -6.97 -22.03 -9.21
N ALA A 167 -7.41 -21.41 -10.31
CA ALA A 167 -8.82 -21.04 -10.55
C ALA A 167 -9.81 -22.24 -10.51
N VAL A 168 -9.31 -23.45 -10.32
CA VAL A 168 -10.09 -24.69 -10.24
C VAL A 168 -10.34 -25.04 -8.77
N GLY A 169 -11.48 -24.61 -8.23
CA GLY A 169 -11.99 -25.07 -6.94
C GLY A 169 -12.90 -24.06 -6.25
N SER A 170 -14.20 -24.34 -6.22
CA SER A 170 -15.19 -23.55 -5.48
C SER A 170 -15.35 -24.07 -4.05
N ASP A 171 -15.43 -23.15 -3.09
CA ASP A 171 -15.81 -23.37 -1.70
C ASP A 171 -17.34 -23.21 -1.58
N ALA A 172 -18.05 -24.34 -1.51
CA ALA A 172 -19.52 -24.34 -1.50
C ALA A 172 -20.10 -23.65 -0.26
N GLU A 173 -19.45 -23.77 0.90
CA GLU A 173 -19.89 -23.11 2.13
C GLU A 173 -19.78 -21.60 1.99
N SER A 174 -18.66 -21.10 1.44
CA SER A 174 -18.49 -19.67 1.19
C SER A 174 -19.49 -19.13 0.16
N LEU A 175 -19.83 -19.92 -0.87
CA LEU A 175 -20.83 -19.53 -1.86
C LEU A 175 -22.26 -19.52 -1.29
N ASP A 176 -22.60 -20.47 -0.42
CA ASP A 176 -23.88 -20.49 0.28
C ASP A 176 -24.00 -19.28 1.22
N ASP A 177 -22.93 -18.90 1.92
CA ASP A 177 -22.87 -17.70 2.75
C ASP A 177 -23.10 -16.42 1.93
N LEU A 178 -22.45 -16.31 0.75
CA LEU A 178 -22.64 -15.19 -0.17
C LEU A 178 -24.09 -15.10 -0.68
N ALA A 179 -24.70 -16.23 -1.03
CA ALA A 179 -26.09 -16.29 -1.47
C ALA A 179 -27.06 -15.88 -0.34
N ASN A 180 -26.78 -16.30 0.90
CA ASN A 180 -27.54 -15.88 2.07
C ASN A 180 -27.45 -14.36 2.30
N VAL A 181 -26.29 -13.75 2.03
CA VAL A 181 -26.12 -12.29 2.10
C VAL A 181 -26.94 -11.60 1.01
N GLU A 182 -26.83 -12.02 -0.25
CA GLU A 182 -27.66 -11.48 -1.35
C GLU A 182 -29.16 -11.53 -0.99
N GLN A 183 -29.62 -12.66 -0.45
CA GLN A 183 -31.02 -12.85 -0.06
C GLN A 183 -31.43 -11.99 1.14
N ARG A 184 -30.64 -11.99 2.22
CA ARG A 184 -30.95 -11.25 3.46
C ARG A 184 -31.04 -9.75 3.20
N CYS A 185 -30.19 -9.28 2.31
CA CYS A 185 -29.94 -7.86 2.11
C CYS A 185 -30.65 -7.30 0.87
N GLY A 186 -31.23 -8.18 0.04
CA GLY A 186 -31.96 -7.78 -1.16
C GLY A 186 -31.06 -7.11 -2.20
N ILE A 187 -29.81 -7.54 -2.30
CA ILE A 187 -28.81 -7.02 -3.23
C ILE A 187 -28.25 -8.15 -4.10
N ARG A 188 -27.63 -7.79 -5.22
CA ARG A 188 -26.82 -8.70 -6.01
C ARG A 188 -25.35 -8.31 -5.91
N LEU A 189 -24.52 -9.23 -5.44
CA LEU A 189 -23.08 -9.05 -5.35
C LEU A 189 -22.45 -9.16 -6.76
N PRO A 190 -21.41 -8.36 -7.05
CA PRO A 190 -20.60 -8.50 -8.25
C PRO A 190 -20.08 -9.93 -8.43
N ASP A 191 -20.10 -10.41 -9.67
CA ASP A 191 -19.67 -11.78 -9.99
C ASP A 191 -18.18 -12.00 -9.65
N ALA A 192 -17.36 -10.94 -9.73
CA ALA A 192 -15.98 -11.01 -9.30
C ALA A 192 -15.85 -11.27 -7.79
N LEU A 193 -16.62 -10.57 -6.95
CA LEU A 193 -16.63 -10.77 -5.50
C LEU A 193 -17.00 -12.21 -5.14
N LYS A 194 -18.08 -12.72 -5.74
CA LYS A 194 -18.51 -14.11 -5.51
C LYS A 194 -17.47 -15.12 -5.96
N SER A 195 -16.85 -14.89 -7.11
CA SER A 195 -15.80 -15.77 -7.64
C SER A 195 -14.56 -15.77 -6.74
N PHE A 196 -14.16 -14.61 -6.22
CA PHE A 196 -12.99 -14.48 -5.36
C PHE A 196 -13.23 -15.11 -3.99
N PHE A 197 -14.29 -14.71 -3.28
CA PHE A 197 -14.59 -15.24 -1.94
C PHE A 197 -15.06 -16.70 -1.98
N GLY A 198 -15.68 -17.12 -3.08
CA GLY A 198 -16.02 -18.52 -3.35
C GLY A 198 -14.83 -19.39 -3.76
N GLN A 199 -13.61 -18.86 -3.87
CA GLN A 199 -12.44 -19.64 -4.26
C GLN A 199 -11.86 -20.40 -3.06
N CYS A 200 -11.69 -21.72 -3.23
CA CYS A 200 -11.10 -22.59 -2.21
C CYS A 200 -9.73 -22.08 -1.71
N GLY A 201 -9.64 -21.80 -0.41
CA GLY A 201 -8.39 -21.45 0.26
C GLY A 201 -7.94 -19.99 0.07
N VAL A 202 -8.78 -19.12 -0.48
CA VAL A 202 -8.45 -17.71 -0.73
C VAL A 202 -8.05 -16.95 0.53
N CYS A 203 -8.78 -17.10 1.64
CA CYS A 203 -8.46 -16.46 2.91
C CYS A 203 -7.04 -16.78 3.38
N ARG A 204 -6.66 -18.07 3.29
CA ARG A 204 -5.32 -18.52 3.66
C ARG A 204 -4.27 -17.97 2.71
N ALA A 205 -4.54 -17.96 1.40
CA ALA A 205 -3.60 -17.47 0.42
C ALA A 205 -3.30 -15.99 0.60
N VAL A 206 -4.33 -15.15 0.82
CA VAL A 206 -4.15 -13.71 1.10
C VAL A 206 -3.29 -13.50 2.35
N ARG A 207 -3.64 -14.15 3.46
CA ARG A 207 -2.87 -14.12 4.70
C ARG A 207 -1.40 -14.54 4.52
N GLU A 208 -1.16 -15.66 3.84
CA GLU A 208 0.18 -16.23 3.74
C GLU A 208 1.07 -15.51 2.72
N THR A 209 0.48 -14.84 1.74
CA THR A 209 1.24 -14.16 0.69
C THR A 209 1.83 -12.86 1.22
N HIS A 210 1.13 -12.17 2.12
CA HIS A 210 1.51 -10.83 2.55
C HIS A 210 2.10 -10.80 3.97
N PRO A 211 3.23 -10.09 4.23
CA PRO A 211 3.90 -10.10 5.53
C PRO A 211 3.06 -9.60 6.71
N ASN A 212 2.13 -8.68 6.43
CA ASN A 212 1.21 -8.15 7.43
C ASN A 212 0.00 -9.04 7.68
N ASP A 213 -0.04 -10.30 7.22
CA ASP A 213 -1.13 -11.25 7.54
C ASP A 213 -2.54 -10.62 7.41
N PRO A 214 -2.90 -10.05 6.24
CA PRO A 214 -4.20 -9.42 6.05
C PRO A 214 -5.30 -10.46 6.23
N LYS A 215 -6.19 -10.21 7.20
CA LYS A 215 -7.30 -11.10 7.53
C LYS A 215 -8.50 -10.72 6.67
N LEU A 216 -8.88 -11.62 5.77
CA LEU A 216 -10.14 -11.45 5.06
C LEU A 216 -11.30 -11.60 6.03
N SER A 217 -12.23 -10.64 5.99
CA SER A 217 -13.46 -10.73 6.75
C SER A 217 -14.30 -11.87 6.20
N ARG A 218 -14.63 -12.84 7.05
CA ARG A 218 -15.38 -14.03 6.62
C ARG A 218 -16.88 -13.81 6.67
N VAL A 219 -17.41 -13.12 7.69
CA VAL A 219 -18.87 -12.98 7.89
C VAL A 219 -19.29 -11.68 8.61
N ASP A 220 -18.41 -10.71 8.83
CA ASP A 220 -18.80 -9.39 9.36
C ASP A 220 -19.21 -8.46 8.22
N TRP A 221 -20.29 -8.87 7.55
CA TRP A 221 -20.94 -8.13 6.48
C TRP A 221 -21.60 -6.89 7.05
N LEU A 222 -20.81 -5.84 7.26
CA LEU A 222 -21.28 -4.48 7.43
C LEU A 222 -21.88 -4.03 6.10
N LEU A 223 -23.16 -4.34 5.89
CA LEU A 223 -23.96 -3.46 5.05
C LEU A 223 -24.21 -2.21 5.87
N TRP A 224 -23.46 -1.17 5.52
CA TRP A 224 -23.86 0.15 5.89
C TRP A 224 -25.23 0.41 5.22
N PRO A 225 -26.32 0.56 5.99
CA PRO A 225 -26.36 1.10 7.36
C PRO A 225 -27.24 0.28 8.31
N GLU A 226 -26.85 -0.94 8.70
CA GLU A 226 -27.65 -1.66 9.71
C GLU A 226 -27.33 -1.25 11.16
N ASN A 227 -26.19 -0.59 11.42
CA ASN A 227 -25.74 -0.29 12.79
C ASN A 227 -25.91 1.15 13.29
N ASP A 228 -26.33 2.11 12.45
CA ASP A 228 -26.70 3.44 12.93
C ASP A 228 -28.19 3.71 12.71
N ARG A 229 -29.02 3.23 13.65
CA ARG A 229 -30.46 3.51 13.68
C ARG A 229 -30.78 5.00 13.85
N ALA A 230 -29.79 5.84 14.20
CA ALA A 230 -30.02 7.26 14.39
C ALA A 230 -29.93 8.02 13.07
N ARG A 231 -28.95 7.74 12.19
CA ARG A 231 -28.83 8.34 10.83
C ARG A 231 -27.96 7.50 9.88
N PRO A 232 -28.56 6.63 9.06
CA PRO A 232 -27.90 6.09 7.87
C PRO A 232 -27.42 7.21 6.95
N ARG A 233 -26.13 7.56 6.93
CA ARG A 233 -25.59 8.28 5.77
C ARG A 233 -25.62 7.34 4.58
N ARG A 234 -26.27 7.66 3.47
CA ARG A 234 -26.20 6.78 2.29
C ARG A 234 -24.78 6.82 1.72
N ILE A 235 -24.27 5.72 1.16
CA ILE A 235 -22.94 5.67 0.53
C ILE A 235 -22.70 6.81 -0.49
N PRO A 236 -23.71 7.21 -1.30
CA PRO A 236 -23.61 8.41 -2.13
C PRO A 236 -23.36 9.74 -1.37
N GLU A 237 -23.82 9.86 -0.13
CA GLU A 237 -23.58 11.04 0.73
C GLU A 237 -22.14 11.09 1.25
N LEU A 238 -21.41 9.97 1.17
CA LEU A 238 -19.97 9.89 1.45
C LEU A 238 -19.13 10.20 0.20
N GLY A 239 -19.75 10.55 -0.93
CA GLY A 239 -19.05 10.82 -2.19
C GLY A 239 -18.43 9.58 -2.84
N LEU A 240 -18.87 8.39 -2.43
CA LEU A 240 -18.36 7.12 -2.92
C LEU A 240 -19.07 6.72 -4.22
N ASN A 241 -18.33 6.05 -5.10
CA ASN A 241 -18.87 5.52 -6.35
C ASN A 241 -19.45 4.12 -6.16
N GLY A 242 -20.62 4.05 -5.53
CA GLY A 242 -21.37 2.82 -5.28
C GLY A 242 -22.58 3.06 -4.37
N ASP A 243 -23.45 2.06 -4.28
CA ASP A 243 -24.62 2.07 -3.39
C ASP A 243 -24.50 1.04 -2.26
N CYS A 244 -23.53 0.13 -2.37
CA CYS A 244 -23.23 -0.92 -1.40
C CYS A 244 -21.76 -0.90 -1.02
N ALA A 245 -21.46 -1.24 0.23
CA ALA A 245 -20.10 -1.45 0.73
C ALA A 245 -20.02 -2.79 1.46
N MET A 246 -18.92 -3.50 1.28
CA MET A 246 -18.62 -4.78 1.92
C MET A 246 -17.21 -4.72 2.49
N LEU A 247 -17.04 -5.08 3.76
CA LEU A 247 -15.72 -5.24 4.39
C LEU A 247 -14.95 -6.39 3.72
N LEU A 248 -13.74 -6.12 3.24
CA LEU A 248 -12.85 -7.09 2.61
C LEU A 248 -11.77 -7.60 3.56
N VAL A 249 -11.07 -6.66 4.20
CA VAL A 249 -9.94 -6.94 5.11
C VAL A 249 -10.25 -6.28 6.43
N ASP A 250 -10.28 -7.09 7.49
CA ASP A 250 -10.50 -6.63 8.86
C ASP A 250 -9.38 -5.69 9.31
N GLU A 251 -9.65 -4.91 10.35
CA GLU A 251 -8.65 -4.08 11.01
C GLU A 251 -7.41 -4.90 11.40
N HIS A 252 -6.26 -4.44 10.94
CA HIS A 252 -4.96 -5.01 11.28
C HIS A 252 -4.11 -3.93 11.93
N ASP A 253 -3.76 -4.10 13.22
CA ASP A 253 -2.93 -3.19 14.02
C ASP A 253 -3.29 -1.68 13.95
N GLY A 254 -4.58 -1.33 13.79
CA GLY A 254 -5.04 0.07 13.75
C GLY A 254 -6.47 0.24 13.27
N ASP A 255 -6.88 1.49 13.04
CA ASP A 255 -8.26 1.94 12.72
C ASP A 255 -8.56 1.93 11.20
N TYR A 256 -7.98 0.98 10.46
CA TYR A 256 -8.06 0.92 9.00
C TYR A 256 -8.78 -0.32 8.51
N ALA A 257 -9.79 -0.14 7.67
CA ALA A 257 -10.56 -1.22 7.08
C ALA A 257 -10.75 -1.04 5.58
N TRP A 258 -10.51 -2.11 4.80
CA TRP A 258 -10.67 -2.07 3.35
C TRP A 258 -12.04 -2.59 2.96
N HIS A 259 -12.72 -1.84 2.10
CA HIS A 259 -14.08 -2.12 1.70
C HIS A 259 -14.19 -2.19 0.17
N ALA A 260 -14.91 -3.19 -0.34
CA ALA A 260 -15.42 -3.21 -1.69
C ALA A 260 -16.66 -2.33 -1.75
N VAL A 261 -16.67 -1.36 -2.66
CA VAL A 261 -17.81 -0.46 -2.92
C VAL A 261 -18.27 -0.66 -4.36
N PHE A 262 -19.57 -0.86 -4.55
CA PHE A 262 -20.17 -1.27 -5.82
C PHE A 262 -21.64 -0.84 -5.94
N CYS A 263 -22.15 -0.85 -7.17
CA CYS A 263 -23.57 -0.80 -7.49
C CYS A 263 -24.11 -2.19 -7.84
N GLU A 264 -25.42 -2.38 -7.69
CA GLU A 264 -26.07 -3.61 -8.14
C GLU A 264 -25.92 -3.76 -9.67
N GLY A 265 -25.45 -4.93 -10.11
CA GLY A 265 -25.21 -5.22 -11.52
C GLY A 265 -23.79 -4.93 -12.01
N ASP A 266 -22.93 -4.37 -11.15
CA ASP A 266 -21.50 -4.23 -11.47
C ASP A 266 -20.84 -5.61 -11.62
N LEU A 267 -19.86 -5.69 -12.52
CA LEU A 267 -19.06 -6.91 -12.74
C LEU A 267 -18.00 -7.09 -11.64
N ASP A 268 -17.52 -5.98 -11.07
CA ASP A 268 -16.46 -5.92 -10.06
C ASP A 268 -16.71 -4.74 -9.11
N ALA A 269 -15.96 -4.63 -8.02
CA ALA A 269 -16.09 -3.58 -7.02
C ALA A 269 -14.81 -2.74 -6.92
N ARG A 270 -14.95 -1.43 -6.69
CA ARG A 270 -13.82 -0.57 -6.32
C ARG A 270 -13.42 -0.84 -4.88
N VAL A 271 -12.15 -0.66 -4.53
CA VAL A 271 -11.69 -0.85 -3.15
C VAL A 271 -11.34 0.48 -2.52
N TYR A 272 -11.92 0.75 -1.35
CA TYR A 272 -11.65 1.93 -0.55
C TYR A 272 -11.07 1.54 0.81
N LEU A 273 -10.15 2.36 1.31
CA LEU A 273 -9.71 2.36 2.70
C LEU A 273 -10.60 3.30 3.49
N ARG A 274 -11.16 2.82 4.60
CA ARG A 274 -11.83 3.66 5.58
C ARG A 274 -10.84 3.94 6.72
N ASP A 275 -10.62 5.22 6.99
CA ASP A 275 -9.90 5.72 8.16
C ASP A 275 -10.95 6.10 9.22
N GLU A 276 -11.06 5.30 10.29
CA GLU A 276 -12.10 5.56 11.29
C GLU A 276 -11.83 6.80 12.14
N GLN A 277 -10.56 7.22 12.29
CA GLN A 277 -10.22 8.41 13.08
C GLN A 277 -10.65 9.69 12.38
N GLU A 278 -10.42 9.77 11.08
CA GLU A 278 -10.77 10.95 10.28
C GLU A 278 -12.18 10.90 9.69
N GLU A 279 -12.89 9.77 9.85
CA GLU A 279 -14.15 9.45 9.16
C GLU A 279 -14.04 9.61 7.62
N ARG A 280 -12.86 9.29 7.06
CA ARG A 280 -12.56 9.48 5.64
C ARG A 280 -12.48 8.16 4.88
N TRP A 281 -12.75 8.27 3.58
CA TRP A 281 -12.68 7.19 2.64
C TRP A 281 -11.72 7.53 1.52
N HIS A 282 -10.83 6.60 1.22
CA HIS A 282 -9.79 6.79 0.24
C HIS A 282 -9.86 5.69 -0.81
N LEU A 283 -9.94 6.04 -2.09
CA LEU A 283 -9.93 5.06 -3.17
C LEU A 283 -8.54 4.42 -3.24
N VAL A 284 -8.44 3.09 -3.10
CA VAL A 284 -7.17 2.34 -3.09
C VAL A 284 -6.99 1.53 -4.37
N ALA A 285 -8.07 1.02 -4.97
CA ALA A 285 -7.97 0.26 -6.21
C ALA A 285 -9.21 0.44 -7.09
N PRO A 286 -9.05 0.41 -8.43
CA PRO A 286 -10.17 0.49 -9.36
C PRO A 286 -11.07 -0.75 -9.34
N THR A 287 -10.50 -1.90 -9.00
CA THR A 287 -11.20 -3.19 -8.95
C THR A 287 -10.67 -4.03 -7.80
N MET A 288 -11.46 -5.00 -7.34
CA MET A 288 -11.04 -5.94 -6.32
C MET A 288 -9.94 -6.87 -6.85
N ALA A 289 -10.02 -7.26 -8.13
CA ALA A 289 -8.96 -8.02 -8.79
C ALA A 289 -7.60 -7.28 -8.71
N PHE A 290 -7.60 -5.98 -9.01
CA PHE A 290 -6.40 -5.16 -8.91
C PHE A 290 -5.88 -5.08 -7.48
N PHE A 291 -6.77 -4.85 -6.50
CA PHE A 291 -6.40 -4.76 -5.08
C PHE A 291 -5.68 -6.02 -4.58
N PHE A 292 -6.26 -7.20 -4.77
CA PHE A 292 -5.64 -8.44 -4.29
C PHE A 292 -4.40 -8.85 -5.08
N TRP A 293 -4.34 -8.50 -6.36
CA TRP A 293 -3.12 -8.64 -7.13
C TRP A 293 -2.01 -7.75 -6.59
N ASP A 294 -2.27 -6.46 -6.32
CA ASP A 294 -1.29 -5.51 -5.76
C ASP A 294 -0.81 -5.97 -4.37
N LEU A 295 -1.75 -6.35 -3.50
CA LEU A 295 -1.43 -6.93 -2.20
C LEU A 295 -0.53 -8.17 -2.33
N ALA A 296 -0.80 -9.04 -3.31
CA ALA A 296 0.05 -10.19 -3.58
C ALA A 296 1.43 -9.78 -4.13
N GLN A 297 1.52 -8.78 -5.03
CA GLN A 297 2.79 -8.26 -5.53
C GLN A 297 3.67 -7.75 -4.39
N SER A 298 3.09 -6.97 -3.48
CA SER A 298 3.75 -6.55 -2.26
C SER A 298 4.32 -7.76 -1.56
N GLY A 299 3.58 -8.85 -1.35
CA GLY A 299 4.10 -10.05 -0.69
C GLY A 299 5.19 -10.85 -1.45
N LEU A 300 5.06 -10.98 -2.76
CA LEU A 300 5.91 -11.83 -3.59
C LEU A 300 7.34 -11.31 -3.75
N ILE A 301 7.53 -9.98 -3.73
CA ILE A 301 8.84 -9.34 -3.83
C ILE A 301 9.82 -9.83 -2.72
N ARG A 302 9.32 -10.41 -1.62
CA ARG A 302 10.04 -10.78 -0.40
C ARG A 302 10.82 -12.04 -0.65
N TYR A 303 10.27 -12.91 -1.49
CA TYR A 303 10.93 -14.11 -1.93
C TYR A 303 12.07 -13.80 -2.91
N GLN A 304 12.20 -12.57 -3.39
CA GLN A 304 13.36 -12.11 -4.15
C GLN A 304 14.48 -11.56 -3.23
N GLU A 305 14.23 -11.40 -1.93
CA GLU A 305 15.24 -10.93 -0.98
C GLU A 305 16.28 -12.05 -0.69
N PRO A 306 17.57 -11.86 -1.00
CA PRO A 306 18.59 -12.91 -0.89
C PRO A 306 18.76 -13.50 0.52
N ARG A 307 18.35 -12.74 1.55
CA ARG A 307 18.45 -13.13 2.97
C ARG A 307 17.18 -13.82 3.48
N PHE A 308 16.10 -13.87 2.69
CA PHE A 308 14.85 -14.46 3.12
C PHE A 308 14.90 -16.00 3.02
N ALA A 309 15.07 -16.65 4.18
CA ALA A 309 15.21 -18.10 4.28
C ALA A 309 13.91 -18.91 4.00
N GLY A 310 12.81 -18.26 3.59
CA GLY A 310 11.51 -18.88 3.33
C GLY A 310 11.16 -19.04 1.84
N MET A 311 12.18 -19.04 0.97
CA MET A 311 12.10 -19.12 -0.50
C MET A 311 10.91 -19.93 -1.02
N ARG A 312 9.95 -19.24 -1.66
CA ARG A 312 8.96 -19.86 -2.54
C ARG A 312 9.32 -19.47 -3.98
N PRO A 313 9.36 -20.42 -4.93
CA PRO A 313 9.74 -20.10 -6.31
C PRO A 313 8.66 -19.23 -6.96
N VAL A 314 9.09 -18.08 -7.46
CA VAL A 314 8.27 -17.09 -8.17
C VAL A 314 8.84 -16.82 -9.55
N ARG A 315 7.98 -16.50 -10.51
CA ARG A 315 8.37 -16.05 -11.85
C ARG A 315 7.66 -14.76 -12.21
N LYS A 316 8.30 -14.00 -13.10
CA LYS A 316 7.70 -12.85 -13.73
C LYS A 316 6.76 -13.28 -14.87
N ASN A 317 5.63 -12.59 -15.01
CA ASN A 317 4.77 -12.60 -16.19
C ASN A 317 4.75 -11.20 -16.84
N ASP A 318 3.75 -10.94 -17.69
CA ASP A 318 3.59 -9.70 -18.44
C ASP A 318 3.17 -8.49 -17.58
N ILE A 319 2.65 -8.71 -16.37
CA ILE A 319 2.13 -7.66 -15.48
C ILE A 319 2.79 -7.62 -14.10
N GLY A 320 3.45 -8.69 -13.64
CA GLY A 320 4.05 -8.77 -12.31
C GLY A 320 4.66 -10.14 -11.97
N LEU A 321 4.73 -10.45 -10.68
CA LEU A 321 5.21 -11.72 -10.14
C LEU A 321 4.03 -12.66 -9.87
N ILE A 322 4.27 -13.96 -10.06
CA ILE A 322 3.35 -15.03 -9.71
C ILE A 322 4.14 -16.22 -9.16
N TYR A 323 3.47 -17.12 -8.44
CA TYR A 323 4.09 -18.37 -8.03
C TYR A 323 4.38 -19.28 -9.22
N ASP A 324 5.53 -19.97 -9.21
CA ASP A 324 5.91 -20.92 -10.27
C ASP A 324 4.96 -22.12 -10.35
N ARG A 325 4.39 -22.50 -9.20
CA ARG A 325 3.42 -23.59 -9.08
C ARG A 325 2.35 -23.19 -8.08
N PRO A 326 1.08 -23.59 -8.30
CA PRO A 326 0.04 -23.39 -7.30
C PRO A 326 0.42 -24.03 -5.97
N ILE A 327 0.09 -23.34 -4.86
CA ILE A 327 0.40 -23.81 -3.52
C ILE A 327 -0.44 -25.06 -3.24
N ARG A 328 0.18 -26.24 -3.24
CA ARG A 328 -0.52 -27.51 -2.97
C ARG A 328 -0.93 -27.56 -1.50
N ARG A 329 -2.14 -28.06 -1.23
CA ARG A 329 -2.70 -28.24 0.14
C ARG A 329 -1.76 -28.94 1.15
N ARG A 330 -0.75 -29.71 0.70
CA ARG A 330 0.16 -30.48 1.56
C ARG A 330 1.47 -29.79 1.95
N ASP A 331 1.90 -28.73 1.26
CA ASP A 331 3.20 -28.11 1.55
C ASP A 331 3.16 -27.22 2.81
N ALA A 332 1.96 -26.83 3.28
CA ALA A 332 1.76 -26.01 4.47
C ALA A 332 2.15 -26.71 5.79
N SER A 333 1.96 -28.03 5.92
CA SER A 333 2.32 -28.75 7.16
C SER A 333 3.83 -28.78 7.43
N LYS A 334 4.64 -28.61 6.38
CA LYS A 334 6.10 -28.58 6.49
C LYS A 334 6.56 -27.18 6.91
N VAL A 335 5.94 -26.13 6.36
CA VAL A 335 6.19 -24.74 6.74
C VAL A 335 5.71 -24.44 8.16
N GLU A 336 4.56 -24.95 8.59
CA GLU A 336 4.11 -24.82 10.00
C GLU A 336 5.02 -25.57 10.97
N LYS A 337 5.50 -26.77 10.60
CA LYS A 337 6.48 -27.51 11.42
C LYS A 337 7.83 -26.80 11.49
N GLU A 338 8.28 -26.18 10.39
CA GLU A 338 9.52 -25.40 10.36
C GLU A 338 9.38 -24.06 11.11
N ARG A 339 8.21 -23.42 11.09
CA ARG A 339 7.90 -22.20 11.86
C ARG A 339 7.78 -22.51 13.37
N ALA A 340 7.15 -23.62 13.74
CA ALA A 340 7.10 -24.12 15.11
C ALA A 340 8.49 -24.55 15.63
N ALA A 341 9.33 -25.14 14.78
CA ALA A 341 10.71 -25.49 15.12
C ALA A 341 11.61 -24.25 15.31
N ARG A 342 11.34 -23.15 14.60
CA ARG A 342 12.06 -21.87 14.77
C ARG A 342 11.57 -21.06 15.98
N SER A 343 10.29 -21.18 16.36
CA SER A 343 9.73 -20.59 17.59
C SER A 343 10.28 -21.20 18.87
N LEU A 344 10.96 -22.36 18.81
CA LEU A 344 11.55 -23.04 19.97
C LEU A 344 12.99 -22.60 20.27
N VAL A 345 13.50 -21.59 19.56
CA VAL A 345 14.79 -20.96 19.83
C VAL A 345 14.57 -19.49 20.17
N GLU A 346 13.91 -19.22 21.30
CA GLU A 346 13.98 -17.90 21.94
C GLU A 346 15.27 -17.79 22.75
N PRO A 347 16.02 -16.68 22.69
CA PRO A 347 16.84 -16.28 23.81
C PRO A 347 15.92 -15.71 24.90
N VAL A 348 16.03 -16.30 26.09
CA VAL A 348 15.40 -15.83 27.33
C VAL A 348 15.56 -14.32 27.48
N THR A 349 14.44 -13.58 27.46
CA THR A 349 14.40 -12.19 27.90
C THR A 349 13.75 -12.08 29.28
N ASP A 350 14.55 -11.53 30.19
CA ASP A 350 14.33 -11.20 31.60
C ASP A 350 12.97 -10.48 31.86
N PRO A 351 12.13 -10.96 32.79
CA PRO A 351 10.77 -10.44 32.99
C PRO A 351 10.73 -9.26 33.97
N GLU A 352 11.58 -8.25 33.83
CA GLU A 352 11.45 -7.00 34.59
C GLU A 352 11.92 -5.77 33.79
N LYS A 353 11.09 -5.24 32.89
CA LYS A 353 11.16 -3.81 32.50
C LYS A 353 9.75 -3.27 32.20
N PRO A 354 9.36 -2.11 32.77
CA PRO A 354 8.02 -1.58 32.64
C PRO A 354 7.77 -1.03 31.22
N ARG A 355 6.59 -1.35 30.67
CA ARG A 355 6.02 -0.71 29.48
C ARG A 355 6.00 0.81 29.68
N ARG A 356 6.78 1.54 28.88
CA ARG A 356 6.72 3.01 28.83
C ARG A 356 5.75 3.44 27.73
N PRO A 357 4.98 4.52 27.94
CA PRO A 357 4.10 5.09 26.92
C PRO A 357 4.91 5.71 25.78
N TRP A 358 4.42 5.52 24.56
CA TRP A 358 5.03 5.89 23.29
C TRP A 358 4.70 7.35 22.95
N TRP A 359 5.30 8.27 23.70
CA TRP A 359 5.44 9.67 23.30
C TRP A 359 6.78 10.17 23.84
N LYS A 360 7.52 10.91 23.01
CA LYS A 360 8.89 11.44 23.18
C LYS A 360 10.00 10.50 22.72
N ILE A 361 10.54 10.77 21.54
CA ILE A 361 11.99 10.82 21.31
C ILE A 361 12.28 12.00 20.36
N TRP A 362 12.72 13.09 21.00
CA TRP A 362 13.49 14.29 20.61
C TRP A 362 13.25 15.04 19.30
#